data_AF-A0AAW0KHC0-F1
#
_entry.id   AF-A0AAW0KHC0-F1
#
_cell.length_a   1.000
_cell.length_b   1.000
_cell.length_c   1.000
_cell.angle_alpha   90.00
_cell.angle_beta   90.00
_cell.angle_gamma   90.00
#
_symmetry.space_group_name_H-M   'P 1'
#
loop_
_entity.id
_entity.type
_entity.pdbx_description
1 polymer ?
#
loop_
_entity_poly.entity_id
_entity_poly.type
_entity_poly.pdbx_seq_one_letter_code
_entity_poly.pdbx_strand_id
1 'polypeptide(L)'
;MAYDPAVYILLSNLYASSGQWDDVVIIRKNLNERNLIKEAGCSWIEVENMVLKFHELGYVPDTDFVLHDVEDELKEQYLFQHSEKIVVALCLISISKPKPIRVFKNLRVCGDCHTAIKYTSMARGREIVVRDSNRFHHFKNGTCSCNDYW
;
A
#
# COMPACT_ATOMS: atom_id res chain seq x y z
N MET A 1 -10.23 24.50 -17.49
CA MET A 1 -9.60 23.16 -17.51
C MET A 1 -8.83 23.04 -16.21
N ALA A 2 -9.13 22.03 -15.38
CA ALA A 2 -8.40 21.80 -14.13
C ALA A 2 -7.04 21.16 -14.47
N TYR A 3 -5.97 21.66 -13.86
CA TYR A 3 -4.62 21.09 -14.00
C TYR A 3 -4.47 19.96 -12.99
N ASP A 4 -4.01 18.79 -13.43
CA ASP A 4 -3.82 17.60 -12.58
C ASP A 4 -2.44 17.63 -11.90
N PRO A 5 -2.35 17.70 -10.55
CA PRO A 5 -1.09 17.64 -9.83
C PRO A 5 -0.25 16.39 -10.14
N ALA A 6 -0.88 15.27 -10.48
CA ALA A 6 -0.20 14.02 -10.79
C ALA A 6 0.67 14.14 -12.06
N VAL A 7 0.23 14.92 -13.06
CA VAL A 7 0.98 15.14 -14.31
C VAL A 7 2.25 15.93 -14.07
N TYR A 8 2.19 16.95 -13.21
CA TYR A 8 3.36 17.76 -12.87
C TYR A 8 4.38 16.96 -12.05
N ILE A 9 3.90 16.10 -11.15
CA ILE A 9 4.78 15.23 -10.36
C ILE A 9 5.44 14.17 -11.25
N LEU A 10 4.68 13.46 -12.10
CA LEU A 10 5.26 12.50 -13.04
C LEU A 10 6.31 13.13 -13.97
N LEU A 11 6.05 14.36 -14.44
CA LEU A 11 6.99 15.08 -15.27
C LEU A 11 8.25 15.50 -14.49
N SER A 12 8.08 16.02 -13.26
CA SER A 12 9.20 16.34 -12.35
C SER A 12 10.09 15.12 -12.14
N ASN A 13 9.49 13.95 -11.93
CA ASN A 13 10.20 12.71 -11.62
C ASN A 13 10.96 12.17 -12.85
N LEU A 14 10.38 12.30 -14.05
CA LEU A 14 11.05 11.98 -15.30
C LEU A 14 12.31 12.86 -15.51
N TYR A 15 12.20 14.17 -15.27
CA TYR A 15 13.33 15.10 -15.38
C TYR A 15 14.41 14.82 -14.33
N ALA A 16 14.01 14.50 -13.09
CA ALA A 16 14.93 14.08 -12.04
C ALA A 16 15.70 12.81 -12.43
N SER A 17 15.01 11.80 -12.97
CA SER A 17 15.64 10.55 -13.44
C SER A 17 16.65 10.75 -14.58
N SER A 18 16.51 11.86 -15.32
CA SER A 18 17.41 12.25 -16.41
C SER A 18 18.48 13.27 -15.99
N GLY A 19 18.56 13.61 -14.69
CA GLY A 19 19.53 14.58 -14.14
C GLY A 19 19.25 16.05 -14.49
N GLN A 20 18.07 16.37 -15.02
CA GLN A 20 17.69 17.71 -15.49
C GLN A 20 17.07 18.53 -14.36
N TRP A 21 17.91 18.95 -13.40
CA TRP A 21 17.45 19.60 -12.16
C TRP A 21 16.85 21.00 -12.33
N ASP A 22 17.28 21.76 -13.34
CA ASP A 22 16.71 23.08 -13.62
C ASP A 22 15.22 22.98 -14.00
N ASP A 23 14.85 21.95 -14.77
CA ASP A 23 13.47 21.67 -15.15
C ASP A 23 12.63 21.20 -13.95
N VAL A 24 13.22 20.40 -13.05
CA VAL A 24 12.58 19.98 -11.78
C VAL A 24 12.20 21.21 -10.95
N VAL A 25 13.11 22.18 -10.82
CA VAL A 25 12.86 23.41 -10.06
C VAL A 25 11.71 24.22 -10.69
N ILE A 26 11.69 24.33 -12.02
CA ILE A 26 10.63 25.05 -12.76
C ILE A 26 9.27 24.38 -12.55
N ILE A 27 9.21 23.04 -12.63
CA ILE A 27 7.97 22.28 -12.48
C ILE A 27 7.43 22.37 -11.06
N ARG A 28 8.29 22.21 -10.05
CA ARG A 28 7.90 22.32 -8.63
C ARG A 28 7.45 23.74 -8.27
N LYS A 29 8.10 24.76 -8.84
CA LYS A 29 7.65 26.15 -8.72
C LYS A 29 6.24 26.34 -9.32
N ASN A 30 5.97 25.75 -10.49
CA ASN A 30 4.65 25.81 -11.11
C ASN A 30 3.56 25.09 -10.29
N LEU A 31 3.87 23.93 -9.69
CA LEU A 31 2.99 23.23 -8.74
C LEU A 31 2.59 24.16 -7.58
N ASN A 32 3.58 24.81 -6.96
CA ASN A 32 3.37 25.72 -5.83
C ASN A 32 2.59 27.00 -6.21
N GLU A 33 2.97 27.68 -7.30
CA GLU A 33 2.30 28.91 -7.75
C GLU A 33 0.83 28.70 -8.10
N ARG A 34 0.49 27.48 -8.53
CA ARG A 34 -0.89 27.10 -8.88
C ARG A 34 -1.66 26.51 -7.69
N ASN A 35 -1.06 26.44 -6.51
CA ASN A 35 -1.62 25.77 -5.33
C ASN A 35 -2.12 24.35 -5.62
N LEU A 36 -1.39 23.64 -6.49
CA LEU A 36 -1.71 22.27 -6.86
C LEU A 36 -1.13 21.32 -5.82
N ILE A 37 -1.99 20.81 -4.95
CA ILE A 37 -1.63 19.83 -3.93
C ILE A 37 -1.95 18.45 -4.49
N LYS A 38 -0.97 17.55 -4.48
CA LYS A 38 -1.25 16.14 -4.73
C LYS A 38 -1.91 15.54 -3.49
N GLU A 39 -3.13 15.06 -3.64
CA GLU A 39 -3.75 14.22 -2.61
C GLU A 39 -2.93 12.93 -2.46
N ALA A 40 -2.64 12.57 -1.21
CA ALA A 40 -1.97 11.31 -0.91
C ALA A 40 -2.72 10.15 -1.60
N GLY A 41 -1.97 9.24 -2.21
CA GLY A 41 -2.56 8.10 -2.90
C GLY A 41 -3.40 7.28 -1.94
N CYS A 42 -4.73 7.33 -2.07
CA CYS A 42 -5.60 6.41 -1.36
C CYS A 42 -5.72 5.13 -2.16
N SER A 43 -5.33 4.00 -1.57
CA SER A 43 -5.72 2.68 -2.09
C SER A 43 -7.07 2.29 -1.47
N TRP A 44 -8.02 1.90 -2.33
CA TRP A 44 -9.30 1.34 -1.91
C TRP A 44 -9.53 -0.02 -2.54
N ILE A 45 -10.16 -0.92 -1.79
CA ILE A 45 -10.70 -2.17 -2.34
C ILE A 45 -12.21 -2.13 -2.22
N GLU A 46 -12.91 -2.46 -3.30
CA GLU A 46 -14.36 -2.65 -3.26
C GLU A 46 -14.67 -4.15 -3.15
N VAL A 47 -15.43 -4.54 -2.13
CA VAL A 47 -15.88 -5.91 -1.95
C VAL A 47 -17.31 -5.90 -1.45
N GLU A 48 -18.20 -6.66 -2.11
CA GLU A 48 -19.62 -6.73 -1.75
C GLU A 48 -20.29 -5.34 -1.65
N ASN A 49 -19.98 -4.43 -2.59
CA ASN A 49 -20.45 -3.03 -2.64
C ASN A 49 -19.96 -2.14 -1.47
N MET A 50 -18.92 -2.56 -0.75
CA MET A 50 -18.29 -1.77 0.30
C MET A 50 -16.90 -1.32 -0.14
N VAL A 51 -16.72 -0.01 -0.27
CA VAL A 51 -15.42 0.62 -0.54
C VAL A 51 -14.64 0.74 0.76
N LEU A 52 -13.49 0.08 0.83
CA LEU A 52 -12.60 0.13 1.97
C LEU A 52 -11.37 0.96 1.65
N LYS A 53 -11.31 2.15 2.22
CA LYS A 53 -10.17 3.05 2.13
C LYS A 53 -9.21 2.75 3.28
N PHE A 54 -8.02 2.28 2.94
CA PHE A 54 -7.03 1.86 3.95
C PHE A 54 -6.51 3.04 4.77
N HIS A 55 -6.36 4.22 4.15
CA HIS A 55 -5.94 5.44 4.84
C HIS A 55 -6.91 5.87 5.96
N GLU A 56 -8.22 5.72 5.74
CA GLU A 56 -9.25 6.07 6.75
C GLU A 56 -9.24 5.11 7.96
N LEU A 57 -8.66 3.92 7.82
CA LEU A 57 -8.43 2.99 8.92
C LEU A 57 -7.13 3.25 9.69
N GLY A 58 -6.30 4.20 9.24
CA GLY A 58 -4.99 4.49 9.83
C GLY A 58 -3.84 3.63 9.32
N TYR A 59 -4.04 2.88 8.22
CA TYR A 59 -2.92 2.23 7.54
C TYR A 59 -2.14 3.28 6.74
N VAL A 60 -0.86 3.41 7.06
CA VAL A 60 0.12 4.22 6.33
C VAL A 60 1.21 3.27 5.83
N PRO A 61 1.49 3.23 4.51
CA PRO A 61 2.56 2.40 3.98
C PRO A 61 3.92 2.77 4.59
N ASP A 62 4.67 1.76 5.02
CA ASP A 62 6.02 1.97 5.55
C ASP A 62 7.05 1.76 4.43
N THR A 63 7.50 2.88 3.84
CA THR A 63 8.41 2.91 2.69
C THR A 63 9.83 2.46 3.02
N ASP A 64 10.20 2.34 4.30
CA ASP A 64 11.51 1.80 4.73
C ASP A 64 11.67 0.32 4.34
N PHE A 65 10.56 -0.39 4.07
CA PHE A 65 10.59 -1.76 3.54
C PHE A 65 10.88 -1.84 2.03
N VAL A 66 11.07 -0.71 1.34
CA VAL A 66 11.47 -0.66 -0.06
C VAL A 66 12.91 -0.16 -0.15
N LEU A 67 13.84 -1.08 -0.40
CA LEU A 67 15.28 -0.78 -0.46
C LEU A 67 15.73 -0.08 -1.74
N HIS A 68 14.83 0.09 -2.72
CA HIS A 68 15.15 0.77 -3.97
C HIS A 68 15.25 2.27 -3.72
N ASP A 69 16.35 2.89 -4.18
CA ASP A 69 16.55 4.34 -4.11
C ASP A 69 15.75 5.03 -5.21
N VAL A 70 14.45 5.14 -4.95
CA VAL A 70 13.45 5.80 -5.79
C VAL A 70 12.63 6.75 -4.95
N GLU A 71 11.86 7.63 -5.58
CA GLU A 71 10.96 8.54 -4.89
C GLU A 71 9.92 7.79 -4.05
N ASP A 72 9.52 8.37 -2.93
CA ASP A 72 8.66 7.70 -1.96
C ASP A 72 7.30 7.33 -2.55
N GLU A 73 6.80 8.10 -3.52
CA GLU A 73 5.62 7.73 -4.31
C GLU A 73 5.76 6.39 -5.02
N LEU A 74 6.94 6.13 -5.59
CA LEU A 74 7.21 4.89 -6.32
C LEU A 74 7.45 3.73 -5.34
N LYS A 75 8.03 4.02 -4.16
CA LYS A 75 8.13 3.04 -3.07
C LYS A 75 6.76 2.59 -2.58
N GLU A 76 5.84 3.53 -2.35
CA GLU A 76 4.46 3.21 -1.98
C GLU A 76 3.80 2.29 -3.01
N GLN A 77 3.95 2.61 -4.31
CA GLN A 77 3.44 1.77 -5.40
C GLN A 77 4.00 0.33 -5.33
N TYR A 78 5.30 0.17 -5.08
CA TYR A 78 5.91 -1.16 -4.92
C TYR A 78 5.32 -1.92 -3.73
N LEU A 79 5.09 -1.27 -2.59
CA LEU A 79 4.45 -1.90 -1.43
C LEU A 79 3.03 -2.37 -1.73
N PHE A 80 2.26 -1.64 -2.55
CA PHE A 80 0.91 -2.07 -2.95
C PHE A 80 0.91 -3.30 -3.86
N GLN A 81 2.01 -3.53 -4.59
CA GLN A 81 2.17 -4.67 -5.49
C GLN A 81 2.69 -5.93 -4.80
N HIS A 82 2.94 -5.89 -3.49
CA HIS A 82 3.35 -7.08 -2.76
C HIS A 82 2.29 -8.18 -2.87
N SER A 83 2.74 -9.38 -3.27
CA SER A 83 1.92 -10.54 -3.55
C SER A 83 0.93 -10.89 -2.43
N GLU A 84 1.32 -10.68 -1.18
CA GLU A 84 0.50 -10.98 0.01
C GLU A 84 -0.76 -10.11 0.05
N LYS A 85 -0.63 -8.82 -0.27
CA LYS A 85 -1.77 -7.89 -0.30
C LYS A 85 -2.72 -8.24 -1.44
N ILE A 86 -2.17 -8.52 -2.62
CA ILE A 86 -2.94 -8.91 -3.81
C ILE A 86 -3.73 -10.20 -3.55
N VAL A 87 -3.07 -11.23 -2.99
CA VAL A 87 -3.72 -12.50 -2.69
C VAL A 87 -4.83 -12.33 -1.66
N VAL A 88 -4.59 -11.57 -0.58
CA VAL A 88 -5.62 -11.30 0.44
C VAL A 88 -6.81 -10.54 -0.17
N ALA A 89 -6.55 -9.52 -1.01
CA ALA A 89 -7.60 -8.78 -1.70
C ALA A 89 -8.43 -9.69 -2.61
N LEU A 90 -7.79 -10.54 -3.41
CA LEU A 90 -8.47 -11.49 -4.29
C LEU A 90 -9.29 -12.51 -3.50
N CYS A 91 -8.74 -13.08 -2.41
CA CYS A 91 -9.47 -14.00 -1.54
C CYS A 91 -10.69 -13.35 -0.89
N LEU A 92 -10.62 -12.06 -0.54
CA LEU A 92 -11.77 -11.33 -0.03
C LEU A 92 -12.88 -11.17 -1.07
N ILE A 93 -12.53 -11.01 -2.35
CA ILE A 93 -13.48 -10.91 -3.46
C ILE A 93 -14.09 -12.27 -3.77
N SER A 94 -13.28 -13.32 -3.80
CA SER A 94 -13.70 -14.64 -4.32
C SER A 94 -14.32 -15.58 -3.26
N ILE A 95 -14.11 -15.31 -1.97
CA ILE A 95 -14.53 -16.22 -0.90
C ILE A 95 -15.54 -15.53 0.00
N SER A 96 -16.77 -16.04 0.05
CA SER A 96 -17.78 -15.56 1.00
C SER A 96 -17.39 -15.84 2.46
N LYS A 97 -17.88 -15.01 3.39
CA LYS A 97 -17.82 -15.30 4.83
C LYS A 97 -18.57 -16.61 5.14
N PRO A 98 -18.19 -17.38 6.18
CA PRO A 98 -17.24 -17.07 7.27
C PRO A 98 -15.85 -17.73 7.13
N LYS A 99 -15.52 -18.31 5.97
CA LYS A 99 -14.32 -19.14 5.83
C LYS A 99 -13.03 -18.33 6.09
N PRO A 100 -12.08 -18.81 6.90
CA PRO A 100 -10.79 -18.13 7.07
C PRO A 100 -10.00 -18.10 5.76
N ILE A 101 -9.27 -17.02 5.52
CA ILE A 101 -8.35 -16.90 4.37
C ILE A 101 -7.01 -17.50 4.78
N ARG A 102 -6.42 -18.34 3.92
CA ARG A 102 -5.10 -18.93 4.16
C ARG A 102 -4.16 -18.59 3.00
N VAL A 103 -3.05 -17.95 3.30
CA VAL A 103 -2.01 -17.57 2.34
C VAL A 103 -0.72 -18.28 2.71
N PHE A 104 -0.08 -18.92 1.74
CA PHE A 104 1.22 -19.56 1.92
C PHE A 104 2.23 -18.87 1.04
N LYS A 105 3.37 -18.49 1.60
CA LYS A 105 4.48 -17.89 0.88
C LYS A 105 5.80 -18.51 1.30
N ASN A 106 6.77 -18.47 0.39
CA ASN A 106 8.12 -19.02 0.56
C ASN A 106 9.13 -18.02 1.12
N LEU A 107 8.79 -16.72 1.21
CA LEU A 107 9.64 -15.66 1.76
C LEU A 107 9.05 -15.15 3.08
N ARG A 108 9.85 -14.52 3.95
CA ARG A 108 9.36 -13.83 5.16
C ARG A 108 8.41 -12.71 4.77
N VAL A 109 7.32 -12.51 5.51
CA VAL A 109 6.41 -11.38 5.26
C VAL A 109 7.10 -10.06 5.64
N CYS A 110 6.98 -9.01 4.83
CA CYS A 110 7.51 -7.70 5.21
C CYS A 110 6.60 -7.03 6.27
N GLY A 111 7.14 -6.07 7.03
CA GLY A 111 6.42 -5.42 8.13
C GLY A 111 5.22 -4.60 7.64
N ASP A 112 5.34 -3.97 6.48
CA ASP A 112 4.24 -3.26 5.84
C ASP A 112 3.09 -4.20 5.45
N CYS A 113 3.38 -5.34 4.79
CA CYS A 113 2.38 -6.37 4.48
C CYS A 113 1.74 -6.94 5.75
N HIS A 114 2.54 -7.20 6.77
CA HIS A 114 2.06 -7.68 8.06
C HIS A 114 1.03 -6.69 8.66
N THR A 115 1.35 -5.40 8.65
CA THR A 115 0.47 -4.34 9.14
C THR A 115 -0.80 -4.22 8.29
N ALA A 116 -0.68 -4.20 6.96
CA ALA A 116 -1.84 -4.13 6.07
C ALA A 116 -2.82 -5.30 6.32
N ILE A 117 -2.32 -6.51 6.57
CA ILE A 117 -3.16 -7.69 6.82
C ILE A 117 -3.84 -7.62 8.20
N LYS A 118 -3.21 -7.04 9.23
CA LYS A 118 -3.86 -6.73 10.52
C LYS A 118 -5.10 -5.85 10.30
N TYR A 119 -4.92 -4.71 9.63
CA TYR A 119 -6.03 -3.78 9.35
C TYR A 119 -7.12 -4.43 8.51
N THR A 120 -6.74 -5.25 7.53
CA THR A 120 -7.68 -6.01 6.71
C THR A 120 -8.52 -6.98 7.55
N SER A 121 -7.88 -7.72 8.47
CA SER A 121 -8.58 -8.63 9.39
C SER A 121 -9.57 -7.88 10.29
N MET A 122 -9.18 -6.73 10.84
CA MET A 122 -10.04 -5.87 11.65
C MET A 122 -11.25 -5.37 10.86
N ALA A 123 -11.01 -4.75 9.72
CA ALA A 123 -12.06 -4.12 8.92
C ALA A 123 -13.08 -5.12 8.40
N ARG A 124 -12.64 -6.36 8.11
CA ARG A 124 -13.52 -7.42 7.62
C ARG A 124 -14.08 -8.31 8.72
N GLY A 125 -13.60 -8.20 9.95
CA GLY A 125 -13.91 -9.15 11.03
C GLY A 125 -13.65 -10.59 10.58
N ARG A 126 -12.54 -10.83 9.86
CA ARG A 126 -12.23 -12.12 9.23
C ARG A 126 -10.85 -12.59 9.65
N GLU A 127 -10.76 -13.87 10.00
CA GLU A 127 -9.48 -14.51 10.28
C GLU A 127 -8.71 -14.71 8.98
N ILE A 128 -7.45 -14.26 8.99
CA ILE A 128 -6.50 -14.45 7.90
C ILE A 128 -5.29 -15.16 8.51
N VAL A 129 -4.86 -16.27 7.91
CA VAL A 129 -3.67 -17.00 8.33
C VAL A 129 -2.64 -16.92 7.22
N VAL A 130 -1.46 -16.41 7.52
CA VAL A 130 -0.34 -16.35 6.58
C VAL A 130 0.76 -17.27 7.08
N ARG A 131 1.14 -18.26 6.28
CA ARG A 131 2.36 -19.04 6.49
C ARG A 131 3.45 -18.44 5.63
N ASP A 132 4.51 -17.93 6.25
CA ASP A 132 5.71 -17.48 5.56
C ASP A 132 6.88 -18.45 5.75
N SER A 133 8.10 -18.08 5.35
CA SER A 133 9.29 -18.94 5.53
C SER A 133 9.62 -19.24 6.99
N ASN A 134 9.22 -18.37 7.92
CA ASN A 134 9.65 -18.37 9.31
C ASN A 134 8.59 -18.97 10.23
N ARG A 135 7.36 -18.43 10.21
CA ARG A 135 6.26 -18.85 11.09
C ARG A 135 4.87 -18.81 10.45
N PHE A 136 3.88 -19.21 11.24
CA PHE A 136 2.47 -18.90 10.98
C PHE A 136 2.12 -17.59 11.68
N HIS A 137 1.43 -16.72 10.94
CA HIS A 137 0.85 -15.47 11.41
C HIS A 137 -0.67 -15.63 11.41
N HIS A 138 -1.29 -15.58 12.58
CA HIS A 138 -2.74 -15.62 12.71
C HIS A 138 -3.26 -14.20 12.97
N PHE A 139 -3.90 -13.63 11.96
CA PHE A 139 -4.48 -12.29 12.02
C PHE A 139 -5.94 -12.36 12.41
N LYS A 140 -6.29 -11.71 13.52
CA LYS A 140 -7.66 -11.62 14.03
C LYS A 140 -7.90 -10.28 14.70
N ASN A 141 -8.94 -9.58 14.27
CA ASN A 141 -9.39 -8.32 14.87
C ASN A 141 -8.26 -7.27 15.02
N GLY A 142 -7.41 -7.13 14.00
CA GLY A 142 -6.32 -6.14 14.03
C GLY A 142 -5.05 -6.59 14.75
N THR A 143 -5.01 -7.82 15.27
CA THR A 143 -3.84 -8.35 15.98
C THR A 143 -3.26 -9.54 15.23
N CYS A 144 -1.97 -9.81 15.43
CA CYS A 144 -1.29 -11.00 14.91
C CYS A 144 -0.69 -11.81 16.05
N SER A 145 -0.75 -13.15 15.96
CA SER A 145 -0.16 -14.07 16.93
C SER A 145 1.36 -13.96 17.09
N CYS A 146 2.07 -13.28 16.18
CA CYS A 146 3.52 -13.11 16.26
C CYS A 146 3.95 -11.93 17.14
N ASN A 147 3.04 -11.16 17.73
CA ASN A 147 3.32 -9.95 18.51
C ASN A 147 4.23 -8.96 17.76
N ASP A 148 3.98 -8.76 16.47
CA ASP A 148 4.75 -7.86 15.62
C ASP A 148 6.24 -8.28 15.47
N TYR A 149 6.53 -9.57 15.67
CA TYR A 149 7.76 -10.20 15.21
C TYR A 149 7.50 -10.93 13.88
N TRP A 150 7.31 -10.13 12.81
CA TRP A 150 7.11 -10.61 11.44
C TRP A 150 8.38 -11.25 10.87
#